data_AF-A0A955QR21-F1
#
_entry.id   AF-A0A955QR21-F1
#
_cell.length_a   1.000
_cell.length_b   1.000
_cell.length_c   1.000
_cell.angle_alpha   90.00
_cell.angle_beta   90.00
_cell.angle_gamma   90.00
#
_symmetry.space_group_name_H-M   'P 1'
#
loop_
_entity.id
_entity.type
_entity.pdbx_description
1 polymer ?
#
loop_
_entity_poly.entity_id
_entity_poly.type
_entity_poly.pdbx_seq_one_letter_code
_entity_poly.pdbx_strand_id
1 'polypeptide(L)'
;QEMIRTERIVDPQKIQEEQDVYNVWLPQAGELSATLFIEITDPVNIQSLLDSFQGIDRSDTLSLKIGDQTSFAVFEKGHSKEDKISAVHFVRFPISHALEAQLTQLDIPTFLVISHPNYQAEVPIFWEMRQEWVSDLQS
;
A
#
# COMPACT_ATOMS: atom_id res chain seq x y z
N GLN A 1 -16.45 -9.98 -1.09
CA GLN A 1 -17.91 -10.16 -1.21
C GLN A 1 -18.56 -9.77 0.11
N GLU A 2 -18.58 -8.47 0.41
CA GLU A 2 -19.54 -7.85 1.33
C GLU A 2 -19.56 -6.33 1.10
N MET A 3 -20.09 -5.91 -0.06
CA MET A 3 -20.23 -4.48 -0.41
C MET A 3 -21.33 -4.20 -1.45
N ILE A 4 -22.38 -5.03 -1.53
CA ILE A 4 -23.53 -4.80 -2.43
C ILE A 4 -24.84 -4.76 -1.62
N ARG A 5 -24.94 -3.87 -0.63
CA ARG A 5 -26.23 -3.71 0.08
C ARG A 5 -26.60 -2.33 0.63
N THR A 6 -25.88 -1.27 0.28
CA THR A 6 -26.24 0.06 0.81
C THR A 6 -26.62 1.10 -0.24
N GLU A 7 -26.27 0.94 -1.53
CA GLU A 7 -26.56 2.01 -2.50
C GLU A 7 -27.35 1.50 -3.70
N ARG A 8 -28.66 1.74 -3.67
CA ARG A 8 -29.54 1.58 -4.85
C ARG A 8 -29.16 2.64 -5.88
N ILE A 9 -28.20 2.35 -6.74
CA ILE A 9 -27.92 3.13 -7.95
C ILE A 9 -28.42 2.29 -9.14
N VAL A 10 -29.63 2.60 -9.59
CA VAL A 10 -30.25 2.05 -10.80
C VAL A 10 -30.04 3.02 -11.96
N ASP A 11 -28.81 3.15 -12.44
CA ASP A 11 -28.52 3.88 -13.68
C ASP A 11 -27.44 3.15 -14.50
N PRO A 12 -27.78 2.56 -15.66
CA PRO A 12 -26.88 1.70 -16.44
C PRO A 12 -25.61 2.41 -16.93
N GLN A 13 -25.62 3.75 -17.01
CA GLN A 13 -24.51 4.51 -17.56
C GLN A 13 -23.42 4.81 -16.51
N LYS A 14 -23.76 4.79 -15.21
CA LYS A 14 -22.80 4.97 -14.10
C LYS A 14 -22.04 3.69 -13.74
N ILE A 15 -22.52 2.52 -14.16
CA ILE A 15 -21.88 1.23 -13.86
C ILE A 15 -20.55 1.07 -14.61
N GLN A 16 -20.41 1.66 -15.80
CA GLN A 16 -19.19 1.56 -16.60
C GLN A 16 -18.08 2.49 -16.07
N GLU A 17 -18.43 3.69 -15.61
CA GLU A 17 -17.47 4.61 -14.95
C GLU A 17 -16.99 4.06 -13.60
N GLU A 18 -17.85 3.37 -12.84
CA GLU A 18 -17.39 2.66 -11.64
C GLU A 18 -16.45 1.50 -11.98
N GLN A 19 -16.71 0.72 -13.03
CA GLN A 19 -15.79 -0.36 -13.44
C GLN A 19 -14.40 0.13 -13.87
N ASP A 20 -14.30 1.29 -14.53
CA ASP A 20 -13.00 1.87 -14.89
C ASP A 20 -12.25 2.47 -13.69
N VAL A 21 -12.96 3.00 -12.69
CA VAL A 21 -12.35 3.33 -11.39
C VAL A 21 -11.80 2.05 -10.77
N TYR A 22 -12.60 0.97 -10.69
CA TYR A 22 -12.17 -0.30 -10.08
C TYR A 22 -11.00 -1.00 -10.81
N ASN A 23 -10.93 -0.92 -12.15
CA ASN A 23 -9.85 -1.52 -12.95
C ASN A 23 -8.49 -0.86 -12.71
N VAL A 24 -8.44 0.43 -12.34
CA VAL A 24 -7.18 1.08 -11.95
C VAL A 24 -6.60 0.44 -10.68
N TRP A 25 -7.40 -0.21 -9.83
CA TRP A 25 -7.00 -0.80 -8.55
C TRP A 25 -6.67 -2.29 -8.60
N LEU A 26 -6.88 -2.96 -9.74
CA LEU A 26 -6.41 -4.33 -9.88
C LEU A 26 -4.87 -4.32 -9.93
N PRO A 27 -4.18 -5.09 -9.07
CA PRO A 27 -2.73 -5.22 -9.16
C PRO A 27 -2.36 -5.66 -10.57
N GLN A 28 -1.43 -4.93 -11.19
CA GLN A 28 -0.85 -5.39 -12.44
C GLN A 28 0.14 -6.51 -12.14
N ALA A 29 0.37 -7.40 -13.10
CA ALA A 29 1.38 -8.44 -12.96
C ALA A 29 2.73 -7.81 -12.57
N GLY A 30 3.36 -8.33 -11.53
CA GLY A 30 4.60 -7.76 -10.98
C GLY A 30 4.41 -6.63 -9.96
N GLU A 31 3.21 -6.41 -9.43
CA GLU A 31 2.97 -5.45 -8.35
C GLU A 31 2.30 -6.10 -7.13
N LEU A 32 2.80 -5.79 -5.93
CA LEU A 32 2.08 -6.07 -4.68
C LEU A 32 1.27 -4.84 -4.29
N SER A 33 0.01 -5.02 -3.89
CA SER A 33 -0.83 -3.94 -3.39
C SER A 33 -1.12 -4.11 -1.91
N ALA A 34 -1.18 -3.01 -1.17
CA ALA A 34 -1.54 -3.02 0.24
C ALA A 34 -2.36 -1.78 0.62
N THR A 35 -3.08 -1.88 1.72
CA THR A 35 -3.74 -0.74 2.35
C THR A 35 -2.97 -0.39 3.62
N LEU A 36 -2.41 0.82 3.66
CA LEU A 36 -1.77 1.39 4.84
C LEU A 36 -2.81 2.10 5.69
N PHE A 37 -2.89 1.71 6.96
CA PHE A 37 -3.72 2.35 7.97
C PHE A 37 -2.85 3.08 8.98
N ILE A 38 -3.13 4.36 9.21
CA ILE A 38 -2.56 5.15 10.31
C ILE A 38 -3.58 5.13 11.44
N GLU A 39 -3.39 4.22 12.39
CA GLU A 39 -4.26 4.13 13.57
C GLU A 39 -3.86 5.17 14.61
N ILE A 40 -4.82 6.05 14.97
CA ILE A 40 -4.65 7.07 16.00
C ILE A 40 -5.53 6.68 17.18
N THR A 41 -4.91 6.22 18.26
CA THR A 41 -5.62 5.71 19.44
C THR A 41 -6.17 6.80 20.35
N ASP A 42 -5.61 8.02 20.31
CA ASP A 42 -6.07 9.17 21.11
C ASP A 42 -6.77 10.22 20.22
N PRO A 43 -8.09 10.39 20.37
CA PRO A 43 -8.86 11.31 19.54
C PRO A 43 -8.55 12.79 19.81
N VAL A 44 -7.94 13.12 20.94
CA VAL A 44 -7.74 14.52 21.37
C VAL A 44 -6.80 15.29 20.45
N ASN A 45 -5.92 14.60 19.71
CA ASN A 45 -4.90 15.23 18.85
C ASN A 45 -4.83 14.66 17.42
N ILE A 46 -5.92 14.08 16.90
CA ILE A 46 -5.94 13.45 15.56
C ILE A 46 -5.37 14.36 14.48
N GLN A 47 -5.83 15.62 14.41
CA GLN A 47 -5.41 16.52 13.34
C GLN A 47 -3.91 16.83 13.41
N SER A 48 -3.41 17.22 14.59
CA SER A 48 -1.98 17.53 14.76
C SER A 48 -1.08 16.32 14.51
N LEU A 49 -1.54 15.11 14.83
CA LEU A 49 -0.80 13.90 14.55
C LEU A 49 -0.79 13.58 13.04
N LEU A 50 -1.94 13.69 12.36
CA LEU A 50 -2.01 13.54 10.90
C LEU A 50 -1.15 14.58 10.18
N ASP A 51 -1.16 15.83 10.64
CA ASP A 51 -0.33 16.90 10.09
C ASP A 51 1.16 16.59 10.27
N SER A 52 1.54 15.90 11.35
CA SER A 52 2.92 15.44 11.56
C SER A 52 3.35 14.34 10.59
N PHE A 53 2.41 13.63 9.96
CA PHE A 53 2.68 12.66 8.90
C PHE A 53 2.64 13.29 7.50
N GLN A 54 2.62 14.62 7.38
CA GLN A 54 2.64 15.28 6.09
C GLN A 54 3.88 14.86 5.27
N GLY A 55 3.64 14.32 4.08
CA GLY A 55 4.68 13.78 3.21
C GLY A 55 4.98 12.30 3.41
N ILE A 56 4.19 11.57 4.21
CA ILE A 56 4.27 10.10 4.30
C ILE A 56 4.01 9.41 2.96
N ASP A 57 3.34 10.08 2.03
CA ASP A 57 3.01 9.61 0.68
C ASP A 57 4.09 9.91 -0.37
N ARG A 58 5.23 10.48 0.04
CA ARG A 58 6.39 10.65 -0.84
C ARG A 58 6.96 9.29 -1.23
N SER A 59 7.64 9.26 -2.38
CA SER A 59 8.14 8.00 -2.96
C SER A 59 9.31 7.37 -2.21
N ASP A 60 9.87 7.99 -1.17
CA ASP A 60 11.04 7.53 -0.42
C ASP A 60 10.73 7.11 1.02
N THR A 61 9.46 7.18 1.44
CA THR A 61 9.06 6.98 2.84
C THR A 61 8.64 5.56 3.18
N LEU A 62 8.04 4.81 2.25
CA LEU A 62 7.59 3.43 2.49
C LEU A 62 8.25 2.51 1.48
N SER A 63 8.82 1.40 1.93
CA SER A 63 9.52 0.47 1.06
C SER A 63 9.51 -0.98 1.56
N LEU A 64 9.66 -1.90 0.61
CA LEU A 64 10.04 -3.28 0.86
C LEU A 64 11.54 -3.42 0.64
N LYS A 65 12.27 -3.82 1.67
CA LYS A 65 13.70 -4.12 1.60
C LYS A 65 13.86 -5.63 1.54
N ILE A 66 14.45 -6.14 0.48
CA ILE A 66 14.66 -7.57 0.22
C ILE A 66 16.16 -7.73 -0.05
N GLY A 67 16.89 -8.30 0.92
CA GLY A 67 18.35 -8.40 0.83
C GLY A 67 19.02 -7.02 0.68
N ASP A 68 19.72 -6.83 -0.43
CA ASP A 68 20.41 -5.60 -0.82
C ASP A 68 19.56 -4.69 -1.73
N GLN A 69 18.35 -5.12 -2.09
CA GLN A 69 17.46 -4.40 -2.97
C GLN A 69 16.29 -3.76 -2.21
N THR A 70 15.76 -2.68 -2.78
CA THR A 70 14.62 -1.94 -2.22
C THR A 70 13.60 -1.67 -3.31
N SER A 71 12.33 -1.98 -3.03
CA SER A 71 11.17 -1.52 -3.80
C SER A 71 10.43 -0.46 -3.01
N PHE A 72 10.37 0.75 -3.53
CA PHE A 72 9.64 1.84 -2.91
C PHE A 72 8.15 1.77 -3.26
N ALA A 73 7.31 2.11 -2.28
CA ALA A 73 5.88 2.18 -2.46
C ALA A 73 5.49 3.35 -3.39
N VAL A 74 4.51 3.09 -4.23
CA VAL A 74 3.81 4.08 -5.03
C VAL A 74 2.44 4.30 -4.37
N PHE A 75 2.24 5.49 -3.83
CA PHE A 75 0.96 5.90 -3.26
C PHE A 75 -0.03 6.23 -4.38
N GLU A 76 -1.30 5.96 -4.14
CA GLU A 76 -2.39 6.39 -5.01
C GLU A 76 -2.42 7.91 -5.19
N LYS A 77 -2.75 8.36 -6.40
CA LYS A 77 -2.93 9.79 -6.68
C LYS A 77 -4.36 10.20 -6.32
N GLY A 78 -4.52 11.24 -5.49
CA GLY A 78 -5.80 11.92 -5.29
C GLY A 78 -6.42 11.82 -3.88
N HIS A 79 -5.87 11.02 -2.97
CA HIS A 79 -6.37 10.90 -1.59
C HIS A 79 -5.69 11.84 -0.58
N SER A 80 -4.50 12.35 -0.90
CA SER A 80 -3.89 13.49 -0.21
C SER A 80 -4.33 14.76 -0.92
N LYS A 81 -5.18 15.59 -0.29
CA LYS A 81 -5.27 17.00 -0.69
C LYS A 81 -4.00 17.68 -0.17
N GLU A 82 -3.49 18.69 -0.88
CA GLU A 82 -2.23 19.38 -0.57
C GLU A 82 -2.07 19.78 0.92
N ASP A 83 -3.19 19.89 1.66
CA ASP A 83 -3.24 20.26 3.08
C ASP A 83 -3.73 19.18 4.07
N LYS A 84 -4.08 17.94 3.65
CA LYS A 84 -4.60 16.91 4.57
C LYS A 84 -4.16 15.47 4.22
N ILE A 85 -3.56 14.80 5.21
CA ILE A 85 -3.25 13.36 5.18
C ILE A 85 -4.50 12.54 5.50
N SER A 86 -4.77 11.51 4.70
CA SER A 86 -5.83 10.53 4.95
C SER A 86 -5.34 9.46 5.94
N ALA A 87 -6.23 8.93 6.79
CA ALA A 87 -5.85 7.84 7.72
C ALA A 87 -5.66 6.49 6.99
N VAL A 88 -6.10 6.39 5.74
CA VAL A 88 -6.04 5.20 4.91
C VAL A 88 -5.39 5.59 3.58
N HIS A 89 -4.42 4.80 3.15
CA HIS A 89 -3.76 4.95 1.85
C HIS A 89 -3.71 3.61 1.14
N PHE A 90 -3.99 3.61 -0.16
CA PHE A 90 -3.67 2.49 -1.04
C PHE A 90 -2.26 2.67 -1.61
N VAL A 91 -1.43 1.64 -1.45
CA VAL A 91 -0.03 1.65 -1.88
C VAL A 91 0.26 0.43 -2.74
N ARG A 92 1.18 0.60 -3.70
CA ARG A 92 1.66 -0.46 -4.58
C ARG A 92 3.17 -0.56 -4.53
N PHE A 93 3.70 -1.77 -4.63
CA PHE A 93 5.13 -2.03 -4.67
C PHE A 93 5.45 -2.69 -6.00
N PRO A 94 6.15 -1.99 -6.92
CA PRO A 94 6.66 -2.60 -8.13
C PRO A 94 7.72 -3.65 -7.79
N ILE A 95 7.47 -4.91 -8.13
CA ILE A 95 8.38 -6.03 -7.88
C ILE A 95 8.99 -6.46 -9.21
N SER A 96 10.29 -6.20 -9.37
CA SER A 96 11.03 -6.73 -10.50
C SER A 96 11.21 -8.24 -10.38
N HIS A 97 11.42 -8.93 -11.50
CA HIS A 97 11.75 -10.37 -11.48
C HIS A 97 12.98 -10.72 -10.62
N ALA A 98 13.95 -9.80 -10.49
CA ALA A 98 15.10 -9.99 -9.61
C ALA A 98 14.69 -10.00 -8.13
N LEU A 99 13.81 -9.08 -7.72
CA LEU A 99 13.24 -9.02 -6.37
C LEU A 99 12.35 -10.23 -6.08
N GLU A 100 11.51 -10.62 -7.04
CA GLU A 100 10.67 -11.82 -6.95
C GLU A 100 11.52 -13.07 -6.69
N ALA A 101 12.61 -13.24 -7.45
CA ALA A 101 13.53 -14.35 -7.24
C ALA A 101 14.13 -14.35 -5.81
N GLN A 102 14.47 -13.18 -5.27
CA GLN A 102 14.98 -13.05 -3.91
C GLN A 102 13.92 -13.35 -2.84
N LEU A 103 12.64 -13.01 -3.06
CA LEU A 103 11.55 -13.32 -2.12
C LEU A 103 11.39 -14.82 -1.87
N THR A 104 11.74 -15.65 -2.85
CA THR A 104 11.70 -17.12 -2.72
C THR A 104 12.87 -17.72 -1.95
N GLN A 105 13.90 -16.92 -1.63
CA GLN A 105 15.10 -17.38 -0.93
C GLN A 105 14.93 -17.21 0.59
N LEU A 106 14.98 -18.33 1.32
CA LEU A 106 14.73 -18.37 2.76
C LEU A 106 15.74 -17.55 3.57
N ASP A 107 16.99 -17.52 3.13
CA ASP A 107 18.13 -16.86 3.76
C ASP A 107 18.23 -15.36 3.45
N ILE A 108 17.46 -14.86 2.49
CA ILE A 108 17.36 -13.42 2.23
C ILE A 108 16.38 -12.79 3.22
N PRO A 109 16.83 -11.85 4.06
CA PRO A 109 15.94 -11.15 4.97
C PRO A 109 15.07 -10.15 4.20
N THR A 110 13.80 -10.04 4.58
CA THR A 110 12.83 -9.14 3.98
C THR A 110 12.18 -8.29 5.05
N PHE A 111 12.00 -7.00 4.79
CA PHE A 111 11.43 -6.04 5.72
C PHE A 111 10.48 -5.08 5.03
N LEU A 112 9.43 -4.67 5.75
CA LEU A 112 8.66 -3.46 5.46
C LEU A 112 9.27 -2.31 6.27
N VAL A 113 9.62 -1.23 5.59
CA VAL A 113 10.35 -0.10 6.18
C VAL A 113 9.58 1.18 5.94
N ILE A 114 9.37 1.95 7.01
CA ILE A 114 8.92 3.35 6.96
C ILE A 114 10.08 4.26 7.40
N SER A 115 10.41 5.23 6.56
CA SER A 115 11.48 6.22 6.73
C SER A 115 10.91 7.63 6.55
N HIS A 116 10.06 8.06 7.48
CA HIS A 116 9.49 9.41 7.52
C HIS A 116 10.24 10.26 8.56
N PRO A 117 10.45 11.58 8.36
CA PRO A 117 11.16 12.43 9.34
C PRO A 117 10.59 12.36 10.77
N ASN A 118 9.28 12.18 10.89
CA ASN A 118 8.58 12.08 12.18
C ASN A 118 8.24 10.64 12.60
N TYR A 119 8.59 9.63 11.79
CA TYR A 119 8.29 8.22 12.10
C TYR A 119 9.21 7.26 11.34
N GLN A 120 9.96 6.43 12.07
CA GLN A 120 10.81 5.40 11.50
C GLN A 120 10.47 4.05 12.10
N ALA A 121 10.24 3.06 11.25
CA ALA A 121 9.91 1.70 11.65
C ALA A 121 10.43 0.69 10.63
N GLU A 122 10.86 -0.46 11.12
CA GLU A 122 11.28 -1.60 10.29
C GLU A 122 10.68 -2.88 10.91
N VAL A 123 9.95 -3.64 10.10
CA VAL A 123 9.29 -4.88 10.53
C VAL A 123 9.70 -6.02 9.61
N PRO A 124 10.18 -7.15 10.16
CA PRO A 124 10.53 -8.31 9.34
C PRO A 124 9.28 -8.95 8.73
N ILE A 125 9.40 -9.39 7.49
CA ILE A 125 8.38 -10.17 6.79
C ILE A 125 8.79 -11.64 6.88
N PHE A 126 7.96 -12.43 7.58
CA PHE A 126 8.21 -13.85 7.78
C PHE A 126 7.89 -14.68 6.53
N TRP A 127 8.42 -15.89 6.49
CA TRP A 127 8.35 -16.77 5.32
C TRP A 127 6.93 -17.03 4.84
N GLU A 128 6.00 -17.26 5.75
CA GLU A 128 4.61 -17.57 5.46
C GLU A 128 3.97 -16.44 4.65
N MET A 129 4.22 -15.19 5.03
CA MET A 129 3.73 -14.02 4.31
C MET A 129 4.40 -13.86 2.94
N ARG A 130 5.71 -14.18 2.83
CA ARG A 130 6.43 -14.15 1.55
C ARG A 130 5.86 -15.16 0.55
N GLN A 131 5.41 -16.34 1.01
CA GLN A 131 4.83 -17.35 0.12
C GLN A 131 3.53 -16.85 -0.53
N GLU A 132 2.68 -16.19 0.25
CA GLU A 132 1.44 -15.59 -0.27
C GLU A 132 1.76 -14.48 -1.29
N TRP A 133 2.74 -13.62 -1.01
CA TRP A 133 3.15 -12.56 -1.94
C TRP A 133 3.66 -13.11 -3.29
N VAL A 134 4.45 -14.19 -3.25
CA VAL A 134 4.92 -14.85 -4.48
C VAL A 134 3.75 -15.45 -5.27
N SER A 135 2.76 -16.02 -4.58
CA SER A 135 1.54 -16.51 -5.22
C SER A 135 0.77 -15.37 -5.90
N ASP A 136 0.60 -14.24 -5.21
CA ASP A 136 -0.11 -13.06 -5.73
C ASP A 136 0.59 -12.48 -6.97
N LEU A 137 1.93 -12.47 -7.00
CA LEU A 137 2.71 -11.97 -8.15
C LEU A 137 2.58 -12.84 -9.41
N GLN A 138 2.20 -14.10 -9.26
CA GLN A 138 2.08 -15.08 -10.35
C GLN A 138 0.63 -15.26 -10.85
N SER A 139 -0.31 -14.53 -10.25
CA SER A 139 -1.76 -14.63 -10.50
C SER A 139 -2.26 -13.77 -11.67
#